data_AF-A0A962BBD9-F1
#
_entry.id   AF-A0A962BBD9-F1
#
_cell.length_a   1.000
_cell.length_b   1.000
_cell.length_c   1.000
_cell.angle_alpha   90.00
_cell.angle_beta   90.00
_cell.angle_gamma   90.00
#
_symmetry.space_group_name_H-M   'P 1'
#
loop_
_entity.id
_entity.type
_entity.pdbx_description
1 polymer ?
#
loop_
_entity_poly.entity_id
_entity_poly.type
_entity_poly.pdbx_seq_one_letter_code
_entity_poly.pdbx_strand_id
1 'polypeptide(L)'
;MHDALYALLELNLAAAFAIVVVALLRTRLRSRFGAGAALGLWLLVPAAMLATLIPPRRVVIEVATAHATAFVGGQPPSLPPSAGVASLWVFLGGVYALGVAIVLLRALRQQHRFQHTLGSLSVWRGRILRSTQPGSSPVVLRPWRPVIVLPSDFRSRFDIHQQRWMLAHERSHLRRGDLWIQVLATLLRALCWFNPLVHWAETQCRRDLELAADADVIRRFPQARRRYAEALLNVQLAAPGLPVGCLWQSSHPLKERIMMLSRAPTPLRHPAIAPLLTGTLAVLVGGLSWAGQPGQPSMQTADQSAQQPTHSATLTLTYGDEVTHPEVHFRDEARIAAELGSDDRAVTVELQLDRQGSGFRLRSAISRQGSTVAAQRFDFEQNTRFNQVVTIDGLDASVLIEGIVAPLPRAEVLPSSGGTEGASLGRSAAEESSDPKPIHQPAPAYPSDAEAEGLAGKVVIEVSIDREGRVSRAKVHTSSGHRSLDAAARDSVSSWIFAPARRDGVAIPAQVVVPICFSLSDGDDVGCTVADPPQRSITI
;
A
#
# COMPACT_ATOMS: atom_id res chain seq x y z
N MET A 1 12.97 9.37 -15.73
CA MET A 1 12.90 8.59 -17.00
C MET A 1 13.00 7.09 -16.77
N HIS A 2 13.83 6.64 -15.82
CA HIS A 2 13.80 5.27 -15.28
C HIS A 2 12.37 4.85 -14.89
N ASP A 3 11.70 5.64 -14.04
CA ASP A 3 10.33 5.35 -13.58
C ASP A 3 9.29 5.28 -14.70
N ALA A 4 9.49 6.07 -15.76
CA ALA A 4 8.58 6.09 -16.91
C ALA A 4 8.65 4.77 -17.71
N LEU A 5 9.84 4.18 -17.86
CA LEU A 5 9.99 2.90 -18.57
C LEU A 5 9.47 1.72 -17.74
N TYR A 6 9.61 1.77 -16.41
CA TYR A 6 8.96 0.80 -15.52
C TYR A 6 7.44 0.88 -15.60
N ALA A 7 6.87 2.08 -15.54
CA ALA A 7 5.43 2.28 -15.70
C ALA A 7 4.93 1.74 -17.05
N LEU A 8 5.71 1.94 -18.14
CA LEU A 8 5.40 1.37 -19.45
C LEU A 8 5.44 -0.16 -19.47
N LEU A 9 6.36 -0.79 -18.74
CA LEU A 9 6.41 -2.24 -18.60
C LEU A 9 5.19 -2.77 -17.85
N GLU A 10 4.83 -2.16 -16.72
CA GLU A 10 3.63 -2.50 -15.94
C GLU A 10 2.36 -2.38 -16.78
N LEU A 11 2.21 -1.28 -17.53
CA LEU A 11 1.10 -1.07 -18.46
C LEU A 11 1.01 -2.20 -19.51
N ASN A 12 2.14 -2.66 -20.04
CA ASN A 12 2.18 -3.74 -21.03
C ASN A 12 1.80 -5.10 -20.42
N LEU A 13 2.26 -5.37 -19.19
CA LEU A 13 1.90 -6.59 -18.46
C LEU A 13 0.41 -6.62 -18.10
N ALA A 14 -0.12 -5.50 -17.61
CA ALA A 14 -1.55 -5.35 -17.31
C ALA A 14 -2.41 -5.52 -18.56
N ALA A 15 -2.00 -4.92 -19.69
CA ALA A 15 -2.68 -5.10 -20.97
C ALA A 15 -2.67 -6.57 -21.43
N ALA A 16 -1.51 -7.24 -21.34
CA ALA A 16 -1.38 -8.66 -21.70
C ALA A 16 -2.29 -9.55 -20.85
N PHE A 17 -2.29 -9.35 -19.53
CA PHE A 17 -3.15 -10.08 -18.60
C PHE A 17 -4.64 -9.89 -18.95
N ALA A 18 -5.08 -8.64 -19.12
CA ALA A 18 -6.46 -8.35 -19.51
C ALA A 18 -6.84 -8.99 -20.85
N ILE A 19 -5.96 -8.96 -21.85
CA ILE A 19 -6.21 -9.57 -23.17
C ILE A 19 -6.40 -11.09 -23.05
N VAL A 20 -5.60 -11.77 -22.22
CA VAL A 20 -5.77 -13.21 -21.96
C VAL A 20 -7.13 -13.50 -21.33
N VAL A 21 -7.55 -12.71 -20.33
CA VAL A 21 -8.87 -12.84 -19.71
C VAL A 21 -9.99 -12.65 -20.75
N VAL A 22 -9.89 -11.62 -21.59
CA VAL A 22 -10.84 -11.38 -22.68
C VAL A 22 -10.85 -12.55 -23.68
N ALA A 23 -9.68 -13.08 -24.04
CA ALA A 23 -9.55 -14.19 -24.98
C ALA A 23 -10.31 -15.44 -24.51
N LEU A 24 -10.19 -15.77 -23.22
CA LEU A 24 -10.83 -16.92 -22.59
C LEU A 24 -12.35 -16.75 -22.47
N LEU A 25 -12.82 -15.54 -22.14
CA LEU A 25 -14.22 -15.31 -21.80
C LEU A 25 -15.09 -14.91 -22.98
N ARG A 26 -14.56 -14.20 -23.99
CA ARG A 26 -15.35 -13.57 -25.06
C ARG A 26 -16.25 -14.54 -25.82
N THR A 27 -15.77 -15.75 -26.14
CA THR A 27 -16.53 -16.72 -26.93
C THR A 27 -17.72 -17.27 -26.14
N ARG A 28 -17.51 -17.56 -24.85
CA ARG A 28 -18.55 -18.03 -23.92
C ARG A 28 -19.57 -16.93 -23.65
N LEU A 29 -19.10 -15.71 -23.33
CA LEU A 29 -19.98 -14.58 -23.04
C LEU A 29 -20.83 -14.20 -24.26
N ARG A 30 -20.22 -14.20 -25.46
CA ARG A 30 -20.95 -14.02 -26.72
C ARG A 30 -22.04 -15.05 -26.94
N SER A 31 -21.76 -16.32 -26.65
CA SER A 31 -22.73 -17.41 -26.85
C SER A 31 -23.92 -17.36 -25.89
N ARG A 32 -23.74 -16.83 -24.67
CA ARG A 32 -24.78 -16.79 -23.63
C ARG A 32 -25.52 -15.46 -23.55
N PHE A 33 -24.81 -14.36 -23.75
CA PHE A 33 -25.31 -12.99 -23.56
C PHE A 33 -25.31 -12.15 -24.85
N GLY A 34 -24.88 -12.72 -25.98
CA GLY A 34 -24.86 -12.05 -27.28
C GLY A 34 -23.58 -11.24 -27.54
N ALA A 35 -23.46 -10.75 -28.78
CA ALA A 35 -22.25 -10.07 -29.26
C ALA A 35 -21.90 -8.77 -28.51
N GLY A 36 -22.90 -8.03 -28.02
CA GLY A 36 -22.67 -6.81 -27.24
C GLY A 36 -21.93 -7.05 -25.92
N ALA A 37 -22.17 -8.18 -25.25
CA ALA A 37 -21.49 -8.53 -24.01
C ALA A 37 -19.99 -8.80 -24.23
N ALA A 38 -19.66 -9.52 -25.31
CA ALA A 38 -18.28 -9.78 -25.68
C ALA A 38 -17.54 -8.50 -26.10
N LEU A 39 -18.23 -7.55 -26.74
CA LEU A 39 -17.66 -6.25 -27.03
C LEU A 39 -17.32 -5.47 -25.74
N GLY A 40 -18.20 -5.53 -24.73
CA GLY A 40 -17.96 -4.88 -23.44
C GLY A 40 -16.69 -5.38 -22.73
N LEU A 41 -16.32 -6.65 -22.90
CA LEU A 41 -15.11 -7.21 -22.28
C LEU A 41 -13.82 -6.49 -22.70
N TRP A 42 -13.79 -5.88 -23.89
CA TRP A 42 -12.60 -5.15 -24.33
C TRP A 42 -12.31 -3.89 -23.49
N LEU A 43 -13.26 -3.43 -22.65
CA LEU A 43 -13.02 -2.37 -21.66
C LEU A 43 -12.08 -2.82 -20.52
N LEU A 44 -11.89 -4.12 -20.29
CA LEU A 44 -10.95 -4.63 -19.30
C LEU A 44 -9.52 -4.19 -19.59
N VAL A 45 -9.14 -4.09 -20.87
CA VAL A 45 -7.76 -3.74 -21.26
C VAL A 45 -7.40 -2.32 -20.82
N PRO A 46 -8.11 -1.25 -21.22
CA PRO A 46 -7.83 0.08 -20.73
C PRO A 46 -8.08 0.20 -19.22
N ALA A 47 -9.06 -0.50 -18.64
CA ALA A 47 -9.30 -0.47 -17.19
C ALA A 47 -8.10 -1.03 -16.39
N ALA A 48 -7.54 -2.16 -16.83
CA ALA A 48 -6.35 -2.76 -16.23
C ALA A 48 -5.14 -1.83 -16.32
N MET A 49 -4.94 -1.19 -17.47
CA MET A 49 -3.86 -0.23 -17.69
C MET A 49 -4.03 1.05 -16.84
N LEU A 50 -5.25 1.57 -16.72
CA LEU A 50 -5.50 2.74 -15.87
C LEU A 50 -5.31 2.41 -14.39
N ALA A 51 -5.61 1.18 -13.97
CA ALA A 51 -5.41 0.74 -12.59
C ALA A 51 -3.93 0.73 -12.18
N THR A 52 -2.99 0.48 -13.10
CA THR A 52 -1.55 0.59 -12.80
C THR A 52 -1.07 2.05 -12.70
N LEU A 53 -1.90 3.04 -13.02
CA LEU A 53 -1.57 4.44 -12.78
C LEU A 53 -1.97 4.90 -11.37
N ILE A 54 -2.71 4.07 -10.63
CA ILE A 54 -3.05 4.33 -9.22
C ILE A 54 -1.78 4.11 -8.38
N PRO A 55 -1.46 4.99 -7.41
CA PRO A 55 -0.26 4.85 -6.59
C PRO A 55 -0.15 3.47 -5.95
N PRO A 56 1.03 2.84 -5.99
CA PRO A 56 1.24 1.53 -5.37
C PRO A 56 1.09 1.62 -3.85
N ARG A 57 0.77 0.48 -3.23
CA ARG A 57 0.72 0.35 -1.77
C ARG A 57 2.07 0.72 -1.14
N ARG A 58 2.04 1.46 -0.04
CA ARG A 58 3.25 1.73 0.77
C ARG A 58 3.48 0.53 1.68
N VAL A 59 4.68 -0.03 1.63
CA VAL A 59 5.11 -1.08 2.54
C VAL A 59 6.11 -0.43 3.49
N VAL A 60 5.75 -0.38 4.78
CA VAL A 60 6.67 0.05 5.83
C VAL A 60 7.66 -1.09 6.00
N ILE A 61 8.92 -0.81 5.70
CA ILE A 61 10.01 -1.73 5.98
C ILE A 61 10.73 -1.12 7.18
N GLU A 62 10.61 -1.77 8.34
CA GLU A 62 11.35 -1.42 9.53
C GLU A 62 12.79 -1.91 9.34
N VAL A 63 13.66 -1.02 8.87
CA VAL A 63 15.08 -1.33 8.75
C VAL A 63 15.69 -1.10 10.12
N ALA A 64 16.01 -2.19 10.84
CA ALA A 64 16.84 -2.10 12.04
C ALA A 64 18.10 -1.32 11.66
N THR A 65 18.33 -0.17 12.30
CA THR A 65 19.54 0.61 12.10
C THR A 65 20.72 -0.27 12.47
N ALA A 66 21.38 -0.85 11.46
CA ALA A 66 22.72 -1.37 11.62
C ALA A 66 23.54 -0.18 12.15
N HIS A 67 24.13 -0.34 13.33
CA HIS A 67 25.03 0.68 13.86
C HIS A 67 26.16 0.79 12.85
N ALA A 68 26.16 1.84 12.05
CA ALA A 68 27.29 2.17 11.21
C ALA A 68 28.41 2.51 12.19
N THR A 69 29.28 1.54 12.47
CA THR A 69 30.59 1.84 13.04
C THR A 69 31.21 2.86 12.11
N ALA A 70 31.31 4.10 12.55
CA ALA A 70 31.98 5.15 11.82
C ALA A 70 33.43 4.71 11.64
N PHE A 71 33.74 4.10 10.48
CA PHE A 71 35.11 3.96 10.02
C PHE A 71 35.59 5.37 9.73
N VAL A 72 36.29 5.98 10.69
CA VAL A 72 37.08 7.17 10.45
C VAL A 72 38.25 6.73 9.58
N GLY A 73 38.18 7.09 8.29
CA GLY A 73 39.31 6.91 7.36
C GLY A 73 38.95 6.12 6.11
N GLY A 74 38.20 6.75 5.22
CA GLY A 74 37.97 6.23 3.89
C GLY A 74 36.77 6.92 3.29
N GLN A 75 37.00 7.99 2.52
CA GLN A 75 35.98 8.49 1.62
C GLN A 75 35.56 7.28 0.76
N PRO A 76 34.29 6.83 0.81
CA PRO A 76 33.86 5.71 -0.01
C PRO A 76 34.25 6.05 -1.44
N PRO A 77 34.77 5.08 -2.23
CA PRO A 77 35.15 5.36 -3.60
C PRO A 77 33.95 6.01 -4.27
N SER A 78 34.12 7.26 -4.71
CA SER A 78 33.08 7.96 -5.45
C SER A 78 32.86 7.14 -6.71
N LEU A 79 31.79 6.34 -6.71
CA LEU A 79 31.36 5.64 -7.91
C LEU A 79 31.27 6.70 -9.00
N PRO A 80 31.98 6.53 -10.13
CA PRO A 80 31.88 7.49 -11.22
C PRO A 80 30.40 7.65 -11.54
N PRO A 81 29.93 8.89 -11.81
CA PRO A 81 28.52 9.11 -12.14
C PRO A 81 28.16 8.13 -13.26
N SER A 82 27.08 7.38 -13.07
CA SER A 82 26.62 6.30 -13.95
C SER A 82 26.04 6.86 -15.26
N ALA A 83 26.79 7.74 -15.92
CA ALA A 83 26.46 8.37 -17.19
C ALA A 83 26.07 7.33 -18.25
N GLY A 84 26.68 6.15 -18.21
CA GLY A 84 26.31 5.02 -19.08
C GLY A 84 24.89 4.49 -18.85
N VAL A 85 24.44 4.39 -17.59
CA VAL A 85 23.09 3.90 -17.25
C VAL A 85 22.04 4.94 -17.60
N ALA A 86 22.29 6.21 -17.29
CA ALA A 86 21.41 7.31 -17.69
C ALA A 86 21.27 7.40 -19.22
N SER A 87 22.39 7.29 -19.95
CA SER A 87 22.42 7.29 -21.42
C SER A 87 21.65 6.11 -22.03
N LEU A 88 21.79 4.91 -21.45
CA LEU A 88 21.03 3.73 -21.89
C LEU A 88 19.52 3.94 -21.76
N TRP A 89 19.04 4.51 -20.65
CA TRP A 89 17.61 4.78 -20.49
C TRP A 89 17.10 5.86 -21.46
N VAL A 90 17.92 6.88 -21.80
CA VAL A 90 17.56 7.88 -22.82
C VAL A 90 17.40 7.20 -24.16
N PHE A 91 18.38 6.36 -24.52
CA PHE A 91 18.38 5.62 -25.76
C PHE A 91 17.15 4.69 -25.86
N LEU A 92 16.86 3.89 -24.84
CA LEU A 92 15.68 3.01 -24.80
C LEU A 92 14.37 3.79 -24.90
N GLY A 93 14.26 4.92 -24.20
CA GLY A 93 13.11 5.83 -24.32
C GLY A 93 12.94 6.37 -25.75
N GLY A 94 14.05 6.74 -26.40
CA GLY A 94 14.07 7.18 -27.80
C GLY A 94 13.64 6.09 -28.78
N VAL A 95 14.14 4.85 -28.62
CA VAL A 95 13.73 3.70 -29.43
C VAL A 95 12.24 3.39 -29.24
N TYR A 96 11.75 3.44 -28.01
CA TYR A 96 10.33 3.24 -27.71
C TYR A 96 9.46 4.31 -28.40
N ALA A 97 9.80 5.59 -28.23
CA ALA A 97 9.07 6.71 -28.84
C ALA A 97 9.08 6.64 -30.38
N LEU A 98 10.21 6.23 -30.98
CA LEU A 98 10.32 6.00 -32.41
C LEU A 98 9.37 4.87 -32.88
N GLY A 99 9.28 3.78 -32.12
CA GLY A 99 8.34 2.69 -32.38
C GLY A 99 6.87 3.16 -32.39
N VAL A 100 6.47 3.91 -31.36
CA VAL A 100 5.14 4.54 -31.28
C VAL A 100 4.90 5.44 -32.50
N ALA A 101 5.85 6.31 -32.83
CA ALA A 101 5.74 7.24 -33.96
C ALA A 101 5.59 6.50 -35.29
N ILE A 102 6.39 5.44 -35.53
CA ILE A 102 6.29 4.62 -36.75
C ILE A 102 4.91 3.97 -36.87
N VAL A 103 4.38 3.41 -35.78
CA VAL A 103 3.06 2.77 -35.80
C VAL A 103 1.94 3.76 -36.07
N LEU A 104 1.98 4.94 -35.44
CA LEU A 104 1.01 6.00 -35.67
C LEU A 104 1.10 6.58 -37.09
N LEU A 105 2.31 6.85 -37.59
CA LEU A 105 2.52 7.33 -38.95
C LEU A 105 2.02 6.31 -39.98
N ARG A 106 2.25 5.01 -39.75
CA ARG A 106 1.69 3.95 -40.60
C ARG A 106 0.17 3.96 -40.60
N ALA A 107 -0.47 4.06 -39.42
CA ALA A 107 -1.92 4.14 -39.30
C ALA A 107 -2.50 5.39 -39.99
N LEU A 108 -1.87 6.55 -39.83
CA LEU A 108 -2.28 7.80 -40.48
C LEU A 108 -2.11 7.73 -42.00
N ARG A 109 -0.96 7.22 -42.49
CA ARG A 109 -0.72 7.05 -43.93
C ARG A 109 -1.71 6.06 -44.54
N GLN A 110 -2.03 4.99 -43.84
CA GLN A 110 -3.02 4.01 -44.27
C GLN A 110 -4.41 4.63 -44.36
N GLN A 111 -4.83 5.37 -43.32
CA GLN A 111 -6.11 6.07 -43.31
C GLN A 111 -6.20 7.10 -44.44
N HIS A 112 -5.14 7.88 -44.64
CA HIS A 112 -5.07 8.86 -45.72
C HIS A 112 -5.16 8.18 -47.10
N ARG A 113 -4.40 7.11 -47.34
CA ARG A 113 -4.48 6.32 -48.57
C ARG A 113 -5.90 5.79 -48.81
N PHE A 114 -6.56 5.25 -47.79
CA PHE A 114 -7.94 4.78 -47.90
C PHE A 114 -8.90 5.92 -48.27
N GLN A 115 -8.78 7.09 -47.65
CA GLN A 115 -9.62 8.24 -47.99
C GLN A 115 -9.43 8.69 -49.45
N HIS A 116 -8.20 8.61 -49.97
CA HIS A 116 -7.93 8.90 -51.39
C HIS A 116 -8.56 7.86 -52.32
N THR A 117 -8.62 6.58 -51.93
CA THR A 117 -9.31 5.56 -52.74
C THR A 117 -10.82 5.77 -52.85
N LEU A 118 -11.42 6.61 -51.99
CA LEU A 118 -12.84 6.95 -52.05
C LEU A 118 -13.16 8.09 -53.05
N GLY A 119 -12.15 8.70 -53.66
CA GLY A 119 -12.35 9.79 -54.62
C GLY A 119 -13.05 11.01 -54.01
N SER A 120 -13.77 11.76 -54.84
CA SER A 120 -14.53 12.93 -54.39
C SER A 120 -15.82 12.52 -53.68
N LEU A 121 -16.11 13.23 -52.58
CA LEU A 121 -17.29 12.99 -51.74
C LEU A 121 -18.31 14.10 -51.95
N SER A 122 -19.52 13.74 -52.33
CA SER A 122 -20.66 14.66 -52.45
C SER A 122 -21.67 14.42 -51.33
N VAL A 123 -22.32 15.47 -50.84
CA VAL A 123 -23.38 15.33 -49.83
C VAL A 123 -24.61 14.72 -50.49
N TRP A 124 -25.09 13.61 -49.94
CA TRP A 124 -26.31 12.99 -50.43
C TRP A 124 -27.51 13.32 -49.55
N ARG A 125 -27.44 13.00 -48.24
CA ARG A 125 -28.51 13.35 -47.29
C ARG A 125 -28.02 13.37 -45.85
N GLY A 126 -28.05 14.53 -45.20
CA GLY A 126 -27.62 14.69 -43.81
C GLY A 126 -26.19 14.19 -43.59
N ARG A 127 -26.01 13.20 -42.70
CA ARG A 127 -24.71 12.54 -42.42
C ARG A 127 -24.36 11.39 -43.39
N ILE A 128 -24.89 11.41 -44.61
CA ILE A 128 -24.58 10.42 -45.64
C ILE A 128 -23.95 11.12 -46.85
N LEU A 129 -22.74 10.71 -47.20
CA LEU A 129 -22.00 11.15 -48.38
C LEU A 129 -22.00 10.05 -49.44
N ARG A 130 -21.80 10.45 -50.69
CA ARG A 130 -21.63 9.56 -51.83
C ARG A 130 -20.22 9.73 -52.40
N SER A 131 -19.52 8.62 -52.52
CA SER A 131 -18.24 8.51 -53.22
C SER A 131 -18.47 8.43 -54.73
N THR A 132 -17.54 8.97 -55.52
CA THR A 132 -17.54 8.79 -56.98
C THR A 132 -17.06 7.41 -57.43
N GLN A 133 -16.40 6.65 -56.56
CA GLN A 133 -15.82 5.35 -56.88
C GLN A 133 -16.83 4.20 -56.69
N PRO A 134 -17.04 3.34 -57.70
CA PRO A 134 -17.91 2.18 -57.60
C PRO A 134 -17.22 1.01 -56.87
N GLY A 135 -18.00 0.04 -56.40
CA GLY A 135 -17.49 -1.25 -55.89
C GLY A 135 -16.97 -1.24 -54.45
N SER A 136 -16.77 -0.07 -53.83
CA SER A 136 -16.42 0.03 -52.42
C SER A 136 -17.58 -0.38 -51.49
N SER A 137 -17.28 -0.95 -50.32
CA SER A 137 -18.32 -1.19 -49.31
C SER A 137 -18.75 0.13 -48.67
N PRO A 138 -20.01 0.28 -48.23
CA PRO A 138 -20.38 1.33 -47.30
C PRO A 138 -19.41 1.40 -46.13
N VAL A 139 -19.05 2.62 -45.71
CA VAL A 139 -18.07 2.82 -44.63
C VAL A 139 -18.41 4.04 -43.80
N VAL A 140 -18.11 3.98 -42.49
CA VAL A 140 -18.17 5.13 -41.59
C VAL A 140 -16.80 5.82 -41.50
N LEU A 141 -16.78 7.13 -41.74
CA LEU A 141 -15.57 7.95 -41.64
C LEU A 141 -15.70 9.05 -40.58
N ARG A 142 -14.53 9.56 -40.16
CA ARG A 142 -14.31 10.76 -39.32
C ARG A 142 -14.74 10.59 -37.85
N PRO A 143 -13.82 10.38 -36.88
CA PRO A 143 -14.18 10.17 -35.47
C PRO A 143 -14.95 11.35 -34.86
N TRP A 144 -14.61 12.58 -35.25
CA TRP A 144 -15.16 13.81 -34.68
C TRP A 144 -16.52 14.24 -35.27
N ARG A 145 -16.85 13.78 -36.48
CA ARG A 145 -18.14 14.04 -37.15
C ARG A 145 -18.49 12.82 -38.00
N PRO A 146 -18.95 11.74 -37.37
CA PRO A 146 -19.02 10.46 -38.04
C PRO A 146 -20.12 10.45 -39.10
N VAL A 147 -19.75 10.01 -40.29
CA VAL A 147 -20.53 10.14 -41.52
C VAL A 147 -20.46 8.83 -42.30
N ILE A 148 -21.59 8.40 -42.86
CA ILE A 148 -21.67 7.21 -43.70
C ILE A 148 -21.30 7.61 -45.12
N VAL A 149 -20.36 6.90 -45.74
CA VAL A 149 -20.03 7.03 -47.15
C VAL A 149 -20.59 5.84 -47.90
N LEU A 150 -21.35 6.09 -48.96
CA LEU A 150 -21.88 5.07 -49.86
C LEU A 150 -21.14 5.11 -51.20
N PRO A 151 -20.88 3.94 -51.83
CA PRO A 151 -20.28 3.88 -53.16
C PRO A 151 -21.25 4.43 -54.22
N SER A 152 -20.71 4.81 -55.39
CA SER A 152 -21.53 5.40 -56.47
C SER A 152 -22.58 4.42 -57.01
N ASP A 153 -22.28 3.12 -57.01
CA ASP A 153 -23.11 2.00 -57.49
C ASP A 153 -24.00 1.38 -56.41
N PHE A 154 -24.06 1.92 -55.19
CA PHE A 154 -24.80 1.33 -54.06
C PHE A 154 -26.26 0.97 -54.39
N ARG A 155 -26.94 1.87 -55.11
CA ARG A 155 -28.36 1.71 -55.46
C ARG A 155 -28.60 0.73 -56.60
N SER A 156 -27.66 0.62 -57.53
CA SER A 156 -27.76 -0.30 -58.67
C SER A 156 -27.30 -1.70 -58.29
N ARG A 157 -26.39 -1.83 -57.33
CA ARG A 157 -25.82 -3.12 -56.88
C ARG A 157 -26.71 -3.88 -55.89
N PHE A 158 -27.56 -3.18 -55.13
CA PHE A 158 -28.35 -3.79 -54.06
C PHE A 158 -29.84 -3.44 -54.16
N ASP A 159 -30.72 -4.42 -53.89
CA ASP A 159 -32.17 -4.20 -53.79
C ASP A 159 -32.54 -3.33 -52.56
N ILE A 160 -33.73 -2.75 -52.54
CA ILE A 160 -34.22 -1.85 -51.48
C ILE A 160 -34.12 -2.48 -50.08
N HIS A 161 -34.36 -3.79 -49.96
CA HIS A 161 -34.23 -4.51 -48.70
C HIS A 161 -32.77 -4.65 -48.26
N GLN A 162 -31.88 -4.99 -49.20
CA GLN A 162 -30.44 -5.11 -48.95
C GLN A 162 -29.84 -3.74 -48.56
N GLN A 163 -30.21 -2.68 -49.28
CA GLN A 163 -29.84 -1.31 -48.94
C GLN A 163 -30.27 -0.93 -47.51
N ARG A 164 -31.50 -1.29 -47.12
CA ARG A 164 -32.02 -1.03 -45.76
C ARG A 164 -31.22 -1.77 -44.69
N TRP A 165 -30.83 -3.02 -44.91
CA TRP A 165 -30.04 -3.79 -43.95
C TRP A 165 -28.60 -3.29 -43.83
N MET A 166 -27.95 -2.98 -44.96
CA MET A 166 -26.61 -2.40 -44.98
C MET A 166 -26.57 -1.03 -44.29
N LEU A 167 -27.54 -0.16 -44.58
CA LEU A 167 -27.63 1.12 -43.87
C LEU A 167 -27.93 0.95 -42.38
N ALA A 168 -28.67 -0.07 -41.99
CA ALA A 168 -28.90 -0.39 -40.58
C ALA A 168 -27.61 -0.89 -39.89
N HIS A 169 -26.78 -1.65 -40.59
CA HIS A 169 -25.46 -2.10 -40.15
C HIS A 169 -24.54 -0.89 -39.92
N GLU A 170 -24.38 -0.02 -40.91
CA GLU A 170 -23.55 1.20 -40.80
C GLU A 170 -24.02 2.14 -39.67
N ARG A 171 -25.34 2.32 -39.53
CA ARG A 171 -25.91 3.11 -38.43
C ARG A 171 -25.63 2.49 -37.06
N SER A 172 -25.42 1.18 -36.97
CA SER A 172 -25.10 0.52 -35.71
C SER A 172 -23.70 0.93 -35.22
N HIS A 173 -22.72 1.01 -36.12
CA HIS A 173 -21.38 1.53 -35.84
C HIS A 173 -21.43 2.99 -35.36
N LEU A 174 -22.25 3.83 -36.04
CA LEU A 174 -22.44 5.22 -35.62
C LEU A 174 -23.03 5.36 -34.22
N ARG A 175 -24.08 4.59 -33.92
CA ARG A 175 -24.79 4.69 -32.63
C ARG A 175 -23.91 4.25 -31.46
N ARG A 176 -23.11 3.21 -31.64
CA ARG A 176 -22.20 2.69 -30.61
C ARG A 176 -20.88 3.45 -30.51
N GLY A 177 -20.53 4.25 -31.52
CA GLY A 177 -19.26 4.97 -31.55
C GLY A 177 -18.07 4.06 -31.86
N ASP A 178 -18.26 3.01 -32.67
CA ASP A 178 -17.24 2.01 -32.98
C ASP A 178 -15.93 2.60 -33.52
N LEU A 179 -16.01 3.77 -34.16
CA LEU A 179 -14.84 4.49 -34.65
C LEU A 179 -13.93 4.96 -33.50
N TRP A 180 -14.49 5.35 -32.36
CA TRP A 180 -13.71 5.69 -31.16
C TRP A 180 -13.08 4.45 -30.53
N ILE A 181 -13.78 3.32 -30.54
CA ILE A 181 -13.23 2.04 -30.07
C ILE A 181 -12.03 1.64 -30.94
N GLN A 182 -12.12 1.80 -32.26
CA GLN A 182 -11.02 1.51 -33.18
C GLN A 182 -9.84 2.49 -33.02
N VAL A 183 -10.12 3.79 -32.80
CA VAL A 183 -9.08 4.79 -32.51
C VAL A 183 -8.35 4.43 -31.21
N LEU A 184 -9.08 4.13 -30.14
CA LEU A 184 -8.50 3.72 -28.86
C LEU A 184 -7.66 2.45 -29.02
N ALA A 185 -8.18 1.42 -29.71
CA ALA A 185 -7.42 0.20 -29.97
C ALA A 185 -6.13 0.46 -30.77
N THR A 186 -6.17 1.38 -31.74
CA THR A 186 -4.98 1.80 -32.51
C THR A 186 -3.97 2.53 -31.63
N LEU A 187 -4.42 3.40 -30.72
CA LEU A 187 -3.56 4.10 -29.77
C LEU A 187 -2.91 3.12 -28.78
N LEU A 188 -3.68 2.19 -28.23
CA LEU A 188 -3.16 1.13 -27.35
C LEU A 188 -2.16 0.24 -28.08
N ARG A 189 -2.42 -0.12 -29.34
CA ARG A 189 -1.47 -0.85 -30.19
C ARG A 189 -0.20 -0.04 -30.47
N ALA A 190 -0.29 1.28 -30.59
CA ALA A 190 0.89 2.12 -30.76
C ALA A 190 1.74 2.20 -29.49
N LEU A 191 1.10 2.37 -28.32
CA LEU A 191 1.78 2.35 -27.02
C LEU A 191 2.42 0.97 -26.76
N CYS A 192 1.68 -0.10 -26.99
CA CYS A 192 2.14 -1.47 -26.77
C CYS A 192 2.65 -2.13 -28.06
N TRP A 193 3.36 -1.39 -28.92
CA TRP A 193 3.67 -1.84 -30.29
C TRP A 193 4.49 -3.14 -30.36
N PHE A 194 5.30 -3.44 -29.36
CA PHE A 194 6.08 -4.68 -29.29
C PHE A 194 5.30 -5.85 -28.69
N ASN A 195 4.09 -5.62 -28.15
CA ASN A 195 3.28 -6.64 -27.51
C ASN A 195 2.40 -7.37 -28.55
N PRO A 196 2.69 -8.65 -28.90
CA PRO A 196 1.95 -9.38 -29.93
C PRO A 196 0.48 -9.60 -29.57
N LEU A 197 0.15 -9.67 -28.27
CA LEU A 197 -1.23 -9.86 -27.81
C LEU A 197 -2.10 -8.65 -28.15
N VAL A 198 -1.55 -7.44 -28.15
CA VAL A 198 -2.31 -6.22 -28.47
C VAL A 198 -2.66 -6.17 -29.96
N HIS A 199 -1.77 -6.63 -30.85
CA HIS A 199 -2.07 -6.75 -32.29
C HIS A 199 -3.15 -7.81 -32.55
N TRP A 200 -3.09 -8.93 -31.83
CA TRP A 200 -4.14 -9.95 -31.86
C TRP A 200 -5.47 -9.39 -31.33
N ALA A 201 -5.43 -8.67 -30.20
CA ALA A 201 -6.58 -8.07 -29.53
C ALA A 201 -7.30 -7.07 -30.44
N GLU A 202 -6.56 -6.17 -31.09
CA GLU A 202 -7.14 -5.20 -32.05
C GLU A 202 -7.90 -5.93 -33.18
N THR A 203 -7.32 -7.03 -33.70
CA THR A 203 -7.96 -7.86 -34.73
C THR A 203 -9.21 -8.56 -34.23
N GLN A 204 -9.21 -9.06 -32.99
CA GLN A 204 -10.37 -9.69 -32.38
C GLN A 204 -11.47 -8.69 -32.02
N CYS A 205 -11.11 -7.53 -31.48
CA CYS A 205 -12.03 -6.45 -31.17
C CYS A 205 -12.78 -6.00 -32.44
N ARG A 206 -12.07 -5.82 -33.56
CA ARG A 206 -12.71 -5.55 -34.87
C ARG A 206 -13.75 -6.61 -35.26
N ARG A 207 -13.44 -7.89 -35.08
CA ARG A 207 -14.41 -8.98 -35.37
C ARG A 207 -15.64 -8.91 -34.46
N ASP A 208 -15.44 -8.62 -33.18
CA ASP A 208 -16.55 -8.50 -32.23
C ASP A 208 -17.42 -7.26 -32.50
N LEU A 209 -16.85 -6.16 -33.01
CA LEU A 209 -17.60 -5.00 -33.51
C LEU A 209 -18.52 -5.36 -34.70
N GLU A 210 -18.02 -6.11 -35.68
CA GLU A 210 -18.80 -6.58 -36.83
C GLU A 210 -19.95 -7.51 -36.42
N LEU A 211 -19.67 -8.46 -35.51
CA LEU A 211 -20.69 -9.37 -34.98
C LEU A 211 -21.76 -8.62 -34.17
N ALA A 212 -21.37 -7.60 -33.41
CA ALA A 212 -22.31 -6.75 -32.71
C ALA A 212 -23.20 -5.93 -33.67
N ALA A 213 -22.62 -5.44 -34.77
CA ALA A 213 -23.36 -4.76 -35.84
C ALA A 213 -24.37 -5.69 -36.52
N ASP A 214 -23.94 -6.90 -36.91
CA ASP A 214 -24.81 -7.93 -37.49
C ASP A 214 -25.95 -8.30 -36.53
N ALA A 215 -25.65 -8.45 -35.23
CA ALA A 215 -26.64 -8.76 -34.20
C ALA A 215 -27.68 -7.63 -34.03
N ASP A 216 -27.26 -6.37 -34.13
CA ASP A 216 -28.17 -5.20 -34.11
C ASP A 216 -29.12 -5.19 -35.32
N VAL A 217 -28.63 -5.57 -36.51
CA VAL A 217 -29.47 -5.69 -37.72
C VAL A 217 -30.52 -6.78 -37.54
N ILE A 218 -30.12 -7.97 -37.07
CA ILE A 218 -31.07 -9.08 -36.86
C ILE A 218 -32.08 -8.78 -35.76
N ARG A 219 -31.67 -8.08 -34.69
CA ARG A 219 -32.61 -7.64 -33.65
C ARG A 219 -33.69 -6.72 -34.22
N ARG A 220 -33.32 -5.85 -35.17
CA ARG A 220 -34.24 -4.91 -35.82
C ARG A 220 -35.08 -5.57 -36.93
N PHE A 221 -34.53 -6.56 -37.62
CA PHE A 221 -35.19 -7.26 -38.71
C PHE A 221 -35.12 -8.79 -38.51
N PRO A 222 -35.88 -9.37 -37.57
CA PRO A 222 -35.75 -10.78 -37.20
C PRO A 222 -36.01 -11.76 -38.35
N GLN A 223 -36.89 -11.39 -39.29
CA GLN A 223 -37.25 -12.19 -40.46
C GLN A 223 -36.20 -12.15 -41.58
N ALA A 224 -35.22 -11.24 -41.52
CA ALA A 224 -34.29 -11.00 -42.61
C ALA A 224 -33.03 -11.89 -42.59
N ARG A 225 -32.84 -12.77 -41.59
CA ARG A 225 -31.55 -13.47 -41.34
C ARG A 225 -30.91 -14.09 -42.57
N ARG A 226 -31.66 -14.92 -43.31
CA ARG A 226 -31.14 -15.65 -44.48
C ARG A 226 -30.79 -14.70 -45.64
N ARG A 227 -31.73 -13.83 -46.00
CA ARG A 227 -31.54 -12.83 -47.08
C ARG A 227 -30.45 -11.80 -46.74
N TYR A 228 -30.27 -11.50 -45.46
CA TYR A 228 -29.18 -10.65 -44.98
C TYR A 228 -27.82 -11.37 -45.09
N ALA A 229 -27.73 -12.65 -44.72
CA ALA A 229 -26.51 -13.44 -44.91
C ALA A 229 -26.10 -13.53 -46.40
N GLU A 230 -27.07 -13.70 -47.30
CA GLU A 230 -26.86 -13.65 -48.75
C GLU A 230 -26.34 -12.27 -49.19
N ALA A 231 -26.92 -11.19 -48.66
CA ALA A 231 -26.45 -9.83 -48.95
C ALA A 231 -25.00 -9.59 -48.49
N LEU A 232 -24.62 -10.09 -47.31
CA LEU A 232 -23.24 -10.02 -46.81
C LEU A 232 -22.26 -10.80 -47.71
N LEU A 233 -22.64 -11.98 -48.17
CA LEU A 233 -21.84 -12.78 -49.10
C LEU A 233 -21.62 -12.02 -50.43
N ASN A 234 -22.68 -11.40 -50.98
CA ASN A 234 -22.61 -10.62 -52.22
C ASN A 234 -21.74 -9.36 -52.10
N VAL A 235 -21.70 -8.73 -50.92
CA VAL A 235 -20.79 -7.60 -50.66
C VAL A 235 -19.34 -8.07 -50.70
N GLN A 236 -19.04 -9.18 -50.01
CA GLN A 236 -17.68 -9.68 -49.85
C GLN A 236 -17.09 -10.22 -51.17
N LEU A 237 -17.90 -10.88 -52.00
CA LEU A 237 -17.46 -11.46 -53.28
C LEU A 237 -17.17 -10.41 -54.37
N ALA A 238 -17.79 -9.23 -54.29
CA ALA A 238 -17.61 -8.17 -55.29
C ALA A 238 -16.66 -7.05 -54.85
N ALA A 239 -15.89 -7.25 -53.77
CA ALA A 239 -14.73 -6.42 -53.45
C ALA A 239 -13.46 -7.04 -54.07
N PRO A 240 -12.82 -6.39 -55.06
CA PRO A 240 -11.59 -6.92 -55.66
C PRO A 240 -10.46 -6.95 -54.61
N GLY A 241 -9.83 -8.11 -54.46
CA GLY A 241 -8.62 -8.27 -53.64
C GLY A 241 -7.39 -7.69 -54.34
N LEU A 242 -6.50 -7.04 -53.57
CA LEU A 242 -5.06 -6.72 -53.77
C LEU A 242 -4.70 -5.44 -52.95
N PRO A 243 -3.44 -5.17 -52.52
CA PRO A 243 -2.21 -5.96 -52.49
C PRO A 243 -1.68 -6.23 -51.05
N VAL A 244 -0.55 -6.96 -50.98
CA VAL A 244 0.18 -7.60 -49.85
C VAL A 244 0.60 -6.69 -48.66
N GLY A 245 0.02 -5.49 -48.48
CA GLY A 245 0.41 -4.52 -47.45
C GLY A 245 -0.72 -3.84 -46.68
N CYS A 246 -1.97 -4.23 -46.88
CA CYS A 246 -3.11 -3.61 -46.19
C CYS A 246 -3.40 -4.28 -44.84
N LEU A 247 -2.73 -3.83 -43.77
CA LEU A 247 -3.06 -4.21 -42.38
C LEU A 247 -4.48 -3.82 -41.90
N TRP A 248 -5.30 -3.19 -42.76
CA TRP A 248 -6.72 -2.88 -42.53
C TRP A 248 -7.66 -3.88 -43.23
N GLN A 249 -7.10 -4.77 -44.06
CA GLN A 249 -7.82 -5.90 -44.66
C GLN A 249 -7.60 -7.14 -43.81
N SER A 250 -8.23 -7.20 -42.63
CA SER A 250 -8.61 -8.52 -42.14
C SER A 250 -9.76 -8.98 -43.03
N SER A 251 -9.55 -10.04 -43.81
CA SER A 251 -10.64 -10.87 -44.31
C SER A 251 -11.66 -11.01 -43.17
N HIS A 252 -12.79 -10.29 -43.27
CA HIS A 252 -13.84 -10.41 -42.26
C HIS A 252 -14.17 -11.90 -42.23
N PRO A 253 -14.19 -12.56 -41.06
CA PRO A 253 -14.47 -13.99 -41.00
C PRO A 253 -15.95 -14.17 -41.34
N LEU A 254 -16.26 -14.16 -42.63
CA LEU A 254 -17.60 -14.26 -43.19
C LEU A 254 -18.27 -15.52 -42.66
N LYS A 255 -17.48 -16.59 -42.50
CA LYS A 255 -17.87 -17.81 -41.79
C LYS A 255 -18.42 -17.53 -40.39
N GLU A 256 -17.71 -16.76 -39.56
CA GLU A 256 -18.11 -16.47 -38.17
C GLU A 256 -19.37 -15.58 -38.13
N ARG A 257 -19.47 -14.60 -39.04
CA ARG A 257 -20.67 -13.76 -39.20
C ARG A 257 -21.88 -14.59 -39.59
N ILE A 258 -21.78 -15.42 -40.63
CA ILE A 258 -22.86 -16.30 -41.09
C ILE A 258 -23.23 -17.33 -40.00
N MET A 259 -22.23 -17.93 -39.33
CA MET A 259 -22.46 -18.85 -38.21
C MET A 259 -23.14 -18.18 -37.01
N MET A 260 -22.95 -16.88 -36.80
CA MET A 260 -23.66 -16.14 -35.76
C MET A 260 -25.13 -15.90 -36.17
N LEU A 261 -25.37 -15.59 -37.44
CA LEU A 261 -26.72 -15.36 -37.98
C LEU A 261 -27.60 -16.62 -37.96
N SER A 262 -27.01 -17.82 -38.01
CA SER A 262 -27.73 -19.08 -37.91
C SER A 262 -28.16 -19.45 -36.49
N ARG A 263 -27.60 -18.79 -35.45
CA ARG A 263 -28.01 -19.02 -34.07
C ARG A 263 -29.30 -18.27 -33.77
N ALA A 264 -30.23 -18.92 -33.08
CA ALA A 264 -31.40 -18.23 -32.55
C ALA A 264 -30.93 -17.16 -31.54
N PRO A 265 -31.42 -15.91 -31.62
CA PRO A 265 -31.14 -14.93 -30.60
C PRO A 265 -31.72 -15.45 -29.29
N THR A 266 -30.87 -15.72 -28.32
CA THR A 266 -31.32 -16.01 -26.95
C THR A 266 -31.88 -14.72 -26.37
N PRO A 267 -33.20 -14.61 -26.11
CA PRO A 267 -33.74 -13.43 -25.45
C PRO A 267 -33.11 -13.37 -24.05
N LEU A 268 -32.42 -12.27 -23.77
CA LEU A 268 -31.92 -11.99 -22.44
C LEU A 268 -33.13 -11.64 -21.56
N ARG A 269 -33.44 -12.50 -20.59
CA ARG A 269 -34.45 -12.22 -19.55
C ARG A 269 -34.07 -11.00 -18.70
N HIS A 270 -32.77 -10.69 -18.61
CA HIS A 270 -32.23 -9.53 -17.91
C HIS A 270 -31.10 -8.87 -18.73
N PRO A 271 -31.38 -7.81 -19.51
CA PRO A 271 -30.37 -7.16 -20.36
C PRO A 271 -29.27 -6.45 -19.55
N ALA A 272 -29.51 -6.19 -18.25
CA ALA A 272 -28.56 -5.54 -17.35
C ALA A 272 -27.46 -6.47 -16.80
N ILE A 273 -27.62 -7.80 -16.86
CA ILE A 273 -26.63 -8.75 -16.28
C ILE A 273 -25.30 -8.67 -17.01
N ALA A 274 -25.32 -8.59 -18.34
CA ALA A 274 -24.12 -8.55 -19.15
C ALA A 274 -23.24 -7.31 -18.86
N PRO A 275 -23.76 -6.06 -18.88
CA PRO A 275 -22.95 -4.90 -18.53
C PRO A 275 -22.51 -4.91 -17.05
N LEU A 276 -23.34 -5.41 -16.13
CA LEU A 276 -22.95 -5.55 -14.72
C LEU A 276 -21.77 -6.51 -14.56
N LEU A 277 -21.85 -7.70 -15.15
CA LEU A 277 -20.80 -8.72 -15.08
C LEU A 277 -19.50 -8.23 -15.72
N THR A 278 -19.58 -7.55 -16.86
CA THR A 278 -18.41 -6.92 -17.49
C THR A 278 -17.82 -5.83 -16.60
N GLY A 279 -18.66 -4.99 -15.97
CA GLY A 279 -18.21 -3.95 -15.03
C GLY A 279 -17.52 -4.52 -13.80
N THR A 280 -18.11 -5.54 -13.15
CA THR A 280 -17.51 -6.25 -12.02
C THR A 280 -16.18 -6.88 -12.40
N LEU A 281 -16.11 -7.49 -13.59
CA LEU A 281 -14.87 -8.09 -14.07
C LEU A 281 -13.80 -7.04 -14.38
N ALA A 282 -14.19 -5.86 -14.91
CA ALA A 282 -13.26 -4.76 -15.13
C ALA A 282 -12.66 -4.26 -13.81
N VAL A 283 -13.48 -4.12 -12.76
CA VAL A 283 -13.02 -3.75 -11.40
C VAL A 283 -12.09 -4.81 -10.83
N LEU A 284 -12.45 -6.10 -10.95
CA LEU A 284 -11.64 -7.21 -10.43
C LEU A 284 -10.29 -7.32 -11.15
N VAL A 285 -10.28 -7.26 -12.48
CA VAL A 285 -9.04 -7.29 -13.28
C VAL A 285 -8.19 -6.05 -13.01
N GLY A 286 -8.80 -4.87 -12.90
CA GLY A 286 -8.10 -3.64 -12.51
C GLY A 286 -7.50 -3.74 -11.11
N GLY A 287 -8.26 -4.22 -10.13
CA GLY A 287 -7.80 -4.43 -8.76
C GLY A 287 -6.65 -5.44 -8.65
N LEU A 288 -6.69 -6.53 -9.42
CA LEU A 288 -5.59 -7.50 -9.49
C LEU A 288 -4.34 -6.89 -10.13
N SER A 289 -4.48 -6.10 -11.20
CA SER A 289 -3.35 -5.40 -11.83
C SER A 289 -2.71 -4.38 -10.88
N TRP A 290 -3.53 -3.65 -10.11
CA TRP A 290 -3.04 -2.72 -9.09
C TRP A 290 -2.38 -3.43 -7.91
N ALA A 291 -2.98 -4.51 -7.39
CA ALA A 291 -2.43 -5.30 -6.29
C ALA A 291 -1.11 -6.02 -6.66
N GLY A 292 -0.91 -6.28 -7.96
CA GLY A 292 0.33 -6.84 -8.50
C GLY A 292 1.50 -5.87 -8.57
N GLN A 293 1.29 -4.57 -8.29
CA GLN A 293 2.39 -3.60 -8.26
C GLN A 293 3.35 -3.86 -7.09
N PRO A 294 4.66 -3.68 -7.30
CA PRO A 294 5.62 -3.74 -6.21
C PRO A 294 5.29 -2.65 -5.19
N GLY A 295 5.26 -3.02 -3.91
CA GLY A 295 5.03 -2.06 -2.84
C GLY A 295 6.16 -1.04 -2.80
N GLN A 296 5.83 0.25 -2.71
CA GLN A 296 6.86 1.28 -2.53
C GLN A 296 7.36 1.22 -1.10
N PRO A 297 8.67 1.02 -0.88
CA PRO A 297 9.23 1.03 0.46
C PRO A 297 9.14 2.46 1.01
N SER A 298 8.37 2.64 2.07
CA SER A 298 8.47 3.86 2.87
C SER A 298 9.47 3.60 3.97
N MET A 299 10.68 4.18 3.84
CA MET A 299 11.62 4.26 4.95
C MET A 299 11.02 5.20 5.98
N GLN A 300 10.44 4.64 7.04
CA GLN A 300 10.41 5.37 8.29
C GLN A 300 11.82 5.27 8.86
N THR A 301 12.53 6.40 8.91
CA THR A 301 13.64 6.53 9.86
C THR A 301 13.02 6.17 11.20
N ALA A 302 13.46 5.07 11.82
CA ALA A 302 13.12 4.83 13.21
C ALA A 302 13.49 6.12 13.93
N ASP A 303 12.48 6.79 14.46
CA ASP A 303 12.64 8.05 15.18
C ASP A 303 13.76 7.79 16.20
N GLN A 304 14.82 8.60 16.21
CA GLN A 304 15.94 8.36 17.15
C GLN A 304 15.47 8.45 18.62
N SER A 305 14.27 9.00 18.84
CA SER A 305 13.47 8.99 20.06
C SER A 305 12.88 7.62 20.45
N ALA A 306 12.89 6.61 19.57
CA ALA A 306 12.38 5.26 19.84
C ALA A 306 13.44 4.30 20.41
N GLN A 307 14.66 4.76 20.66
CA GLN A 307 15.62 3.98 21.43
C GLN A 307 15.35 4.17 22.91
N GLN A 308 14.69 3.17 23.49
CA GLN A 308 14.36 3.12 24.92
C GLN A 308 15.59 3.47 25.76
N PRO A 309 15.48 4.42 26.70
CA PRO A 309 16.60 4.86 27.50
C PRO A 309 17.16 3.67 28.29
N THR A 310 18.48 3.55 28.36
CA THR A 310 19.17 2.46 29.07
C THR A 310 19.72 2.90 30.41
N HIS A 311 19.75 4.20 30.70
CA HIS A 311 20.29 4.78 31.91
C HIS A 311 19.41 5.93 32.42
N SER A 312 19.38 6.11 33.74
CA SER A 312 18.86 7.31 34.41
C SER A 312 20.03 8.06 35.06
N ALA A 313 20.06 9.39 34.90
CA ALA A 313 20.95 10.27 35.64
C ALA A 313 20.11 11.11 36.61
N THR A 314 20.40 11.00 37.89
CA THR A 314 19.82 11.86 38.93
C THR A 314 20.90 12.81 39.41
N LEU A 315 20.69 14.10 39.23
CA LEU A 315 21.64 15.14 39.60
C LEU A 315 21.07 16.05 40.68
N THR A 316 21.96 16.72 41.43
CA THR A 316 21.64 17.80 42.36
C THR A 316 22.57 18.95 42.05
N LEU A 317 21.98 20.11 41.72
CA LEU A 317 22.69 21.35 41.43
C LEU A 317 22.43 22.32 42.57
N THR A 318 23.49 22.81 43.22
CA THR A 318 23.38 23.81 44.31
C THR A 318 24.15 25.07 43.95
N TYR A 319 23.48 26.22 44.06
CA TYR A 319 24.07 27.54 43.88
C TYR A 319 23.52 28.52 44.93
N GLY A 320 24.36 28.95 45.87
CA GLY A 320 23.89 29.70 47.04
C GLY A 320 22.94 28.86 47.90
N ASP A 321 21.73 29.37 48.16
CA ASP A 321 20.67 28.67 48.89
C ASP A 321 19.70 27.91 47.96
N GLU A 322 19.91 27.98 46.64
CA GLU A 322 19.03 27.36 45.65
C GLU A 322 19.53 25.97 45.26
N VAL A 323 18.63 24.98 45.27
CA VAL A 323 18.91 23.58 44.97
C VAL A 323 17.90 23.05 43.95
N THR A 324 18.39 22.43 42.86
CA THR A 324 17.57 21.83 41.81
C THR A 324 17.97 20.37 41.58
N HIS A 325 16.98 19.49 41.38
CA HIS A 325 17.20 18.06 41.20
C HIS A 325 16.77 17.58 39.80
N PRO A 326 17.57 17.80 38.74
CA PRO A 326 17.20 17.31 37.42
C PRO A 326 17.42 15.80 37.30
N GLU A 327 16.42 15.12 36.77
CA GLU A 327 16.47 13.70 36.41
C GLU A 327 16.28 13.54 34.91
N VAL A 328 17.15 12.77 34.25
CA VAL A 328 17.07 12.51 32.81
C VAL A 328 17.28 11.03 32.49
N HIS A 329 16.47 10.51 31.58
CA HIS A 329 16.60 9.17 31.04
C HIS A 329 17.24 9.23 29.66
N PHE A 330 18.32 8.47 29.45
CA PHE A 330 19.10 8.53 28.22
C PHE A 330 19.76 7.19 27.88
N ARG A 331 20.25 7.07 26.64
CA ARG A 331 20.92 5.85 26.16
C ARG A 331 22.42 6.04 26.01
N ASP A 332 22.81 6.96 25.14
CA ASP A 332 24.21 7.26 24.82
C ASP A 332 24.62 8.69 25.19
N GLU A 333 23.73 9.67 25.06
CA GLU A 333 23.98 11.07 25.43
C GLU A 333 22.76 11.72 26.10
N ALA A 334 22.98 12.66 27.02
CA ALA A 334 21.96 13.52 27.60
C ALA A 334 22.44 14.98 27.68
N ARG A 335 21.50 15.92 27.52
CA ARG A 335 21.75 17.34 27.76
C ARG A 335 20.75 17.87 28.78
N ILE A 336 21.26 18.57 29.78
CA ILE A 336 20.46 19.17 30.85
C ILE A 336 20.87 20.63 30.93
N ALA A 337 19.89 21.53 30.95
CA ALA A 337 20.12 22.95 31.17
C ALA A 337 19.27 23.40 32.36
N ALA A 338 19.87 24.12 33.30
CA ALA A 338 19.20 24.70 34.44
C ALA A 338 19.64 26.16 34.62
N GLU A 339 18.70 27.05 34.85
CA GLU A 339 18.98 28.42 35.30
C GLU A 339 18.89 28.44 36.82
N LEU A 340 19.92 28.99 37.47
CA LEU A 340 20.05 29.07 38.93
C LEU A 340 20.36 30.51 39.33
N GLY A 341 19.73 31.00 40.39
CA GLY A 341 19.87 32.36 40.91
C GLY A 341 18.83 33.36 40.36
N SER A 342 18.66 34.46 41.08
CA SER A 342 17.76 35.58 40.74
C SER A 342 18.55 36.79 40.22
N ASP A 343 17.93 37.57 39.33
CA ASP A 343 18.38 38.89 38.87
C ASP A 343 19.78 38.88 38.20
N ASP A 344 20.59 39.92 38.42
CA ASP A 344 21.94 40.08 37.84
C ASP A 344 22.94 38.98 38.25
N ARG A 345 22.56 38.08 39.16
CA ARG A 345 23.35 36.92 39.61
C ARG A 345 22.86 35.59 39.04
N ALA A 346 21.88 35.59 38.14
CA ALA A 346 21.45 34.38 37.46
C ALA A 346 22.57 33.76 36.60
N VAL A 347 22.65 32.44 36.64
CA VAL A 347 23.66 31.63 35.97
C VAL A 347 22.98 30.46 35.27
N THR A 348 23.34 30.23 34.01
CA THR A 348 22.87 29.08 33.23
C THR A 348 23.90 27.96 33.32
N VAL A 349 23.50 26.80 33.83
CA VAL A 349 24.32 25.59 33.92
C VAL A 349 23.87 24.62 32.83
N GLU A 350 24.73 24.40 31.84
CA GLU A 350 24.57 23.39 30.80
C GLU A 350 25.44 22.17 31.11
N LEU A 351 24.83 21.00 31.07
CA LEU A 351 25.44 19.71 31.36
C LEU A 351 25.25 18.78 30.17
N GLN A 352 26.33 18.18 29.69
CA GLN A 352 26.32 17.17 28.65
C GLN A 352 26.93 15.87 29.19
N LEU A 353 26.14 14.82 29.23
CA LEU A 353 26.54 13.46 29.61
C LEU A 353 26.75 12.65 28.34
N ASP A 354 27.95 12.10 28.14
CA ASP A 354 28.26 11.21 27.01
C ASP A 354 28.75 9.86 27.54
N ARG A 355 28.29 8.75 26.97
CA ARG A 355 28.82 7.41 27.30
C ARG A 355 30.26 7.24 26.80
N GLN A 356 31.13 6.68 27.63
CA GLN A 356 32.54 6.40 27.30
C GLN A 356 32.90 4.97 27.72
N GLY A 357 32.73 4.01 26.81
CA GLY A 357 33.00 2.60 27.10
C GLY A 357 32.12 2.07 28.25
N SER A 358 32.75 1.73 29.38
CA SER A 358 32.12 1.28 30.63
C SER A 358 31.73 2.41 31.60
N GLY A 359 32.08 3.66 31.29
CA GLY A 359 31.78 4.83 32.12
C GLY A 359 31.05 5.94 31.35
N PHE A 360 31.01 7.11 31.97
CA PHE A 360 30.36 8.31 31.45
C PHE A 360 31.28 9.51 31.57
N ARG A 361 31.08 10.49 30.71
CA ARG A 361 31.74 11.78 30.71
C ARG A 361 30.71 12.86 30.96
N LEU A 362 30.88 13.65 32.01
CA LEU A 362 30.12 14.87 32.20
C LEU A 362 30.95 16.06 31.75
N ARG A 363 30.37 16.89 30.88
CA ARG A 363 30.85 18.23 30.56
C ARG A 363 29.89 19.23 31.18
N SER A 364 30.41 20.16 31.97
CA SER A 364 29.64 21.30 32.48
C SER A 364 30.13 22.58 31.82
N ALA A 365 29.20 23.43 31.43
CA ALA A 365 29.44 24.78 30.96
C ALA A 365 28.50 25.72 31.74
N ILE A 366 29.09 26.66 32.45
CA ILE A 366 28.38 27.64 33.27
C ILE A 366 28.49 28.97 32.54
N SER A 367 27.35 29.55 32.18
CA SER A 367 27.27 30.81 31.44
C SER A 367 26.52 31.88 32.25
N ARG A 368 26.95 33.13 32.12
CA ARG A 368 26.28 34.30 32.71
C ARG A 368 26.12 35.36 31.62
N GLN A 369 24.92 35.92 31.48
CA GLN A 369 24.59 36.90 30.43
C GLN A 369 25.06 36.46 29.02
N GLY A 370 24.95 35.15 28.73
CA GLY A 370 25.34 34.58 27.43
C GLY A 370 26.84 34.33 27.22
N SER A 371 27.71 34.62 28.19
CA SER A 371 29.14 34.30 28.13
C SER A 371 29.49 33.15 29.08
N THR A 372 30.23 32.15 28.61
CA THR A 372 30.71 31.03 29.45
C THR A 372 31.77 31.52 30.43
N VAL A 373 31.49 31.37 31.73
CA VAL A 373 32.31 31.85 32.85
C VAL A 373 33.03 30.71 33.58
N ALA A 374 32.61 29.46 33.41
CA ALA A 374 33.35 28.29 33.86
C ALA A 374 32.98 27.07 33.01
N ALA A 375 33.93 26.18 32.76
CA ALA A 375 33.66 24.89 32.11
C ALA A 375 34.55 23.80 32.69
N GLN A 376 33.97 22.64 32.97
CA GLN A 376 34.72 21.48 33.46
C GLN A 376 34.33 20.22 32.72
N ARG A 377 35.22 19.24 32.76
CA ARG A 377 35.01 17.92 32.19
C ARG A 377 35.56 16.88 33.15
N PHE A 378 34.76 15.88 33.46
CA PHE A 378 35.18 14.76 34.27
C PHE A 378 34.57 13.45 33.76
N ASP A 379 35.34 12.38 33.92
CA ASP A 379 34.95 11.03 33.54
C ASP A 379 34.71 10.22 34.82
N PHE A 380 33.65 9.42 34.87
CA PHE A 380 33.27 8.62 36.04
C PHE A 380 32.69 7.26 35.63
N GLU A 381 32.77 6.28 36.52
CA GLU A 381 32.24 4.93 36.26
C GLU A 381 30.73 4.85 36.51
N GLN A 382 30.05 3.94 35.82
CA GLN A 382 28.63 3.67 36.03
C GLN A 382 28.35 3.33 37.50
N ASN A 383 27.20 3.78 38.02
CA ASN A 383 26.75 3.54 39.39
C ASN A 383 27.67 4.11 40.50
N THR A 384 28.60 5.01 40.14
CA THR A 384 29.44 5.75 41.08
C THR A 384 28.82 7.12 41.33
N ARG A 385 28.66 7.51 42.60
CA ARG A 385 28.29 8.89 42.95
C ARG A 385 29.47 9.81 42.68
N PHE A 386 29.22 10.92 42.00
CA PHE A 386 30.21 11.98 41.83
C PHE A 386 29.74 13.25 42.56
N ASN A 387 30.71 14.05 42.97
CA ASN A 387 30.52 15.37 43.54
C ASN A 387 31.62 16.26 42.96
N GLN A 388 31.22 17.31 42.25
CA GLN A 388 32.13 18.24 41.60
C GLN A 388 31.76 19.67 41.96
N VAL A 389 32.74 20.45 42.42
CA VAL A 389 32.59 21.88 42.70
C VAL A 389 33.17 22.67 41.52
N VAL A 390 32.34 23.49 40.90
CA VAL A 390 32.75 24.39 39.81
C VAL A 390 32.76 25.82 40.31
N THR A 391 33.95 26.38 40.54
CA THR A 391 34.12 27.79 40.90
C THR A 391 33.85 28.68 39.68
N ILE A 392 33.14 29.79 39.88
CA ILE A 392 32.82 30.74 38.81
C ILE A 392 33.90 31.82 38.75
N ASP A 393 34.56 31.97 37.61
CA ASP A 393 35.60 33.00 37.45
C ASP A 393 35.00 34.41 37.61
N GLY A 394 35.59 35.20 38.51
CA GLY A 394 35.15 36.58 38.79
C GLY A 394 34.02 36.72 39.81
N LEU A 395 33.58 35.64 40.46
CA LEU A 395 32.65 35.65 41.59
C LEU A 395 33.21 34.77 42.72
N ASP A 396 33.06 35.19 43.99
CA ASP A 396 33.32 34.34 45.17
C ASP A 396 32.17 33.32 45.37
N ALA A 397 31.81 32.61 44.29
CA ALA A 397 30.68 31.68 44.27
C ALA A 397 31.06 30.41 43.51
N SER A 398 30.45 29.29 43.89
CA SER A 398 30.64 27.99 43.25
C SER A 398 29.30 27.30 43.03
N VAL A 399 29.23 26.48 41.98
CA VAL A 399 28.12 25.57 41.73
C VAL A 399 28.57 24.17 42.13
N LEU A 400 27.82 23.53 43.02
CA LEU A 400 28.01 22.13 43.39
C LEU A 400 27.16 21.26 42.46
N ILE A 401 27.79 20.28 41.82
CA ILE A 401 27.15 19.30 40.93
C ILE A 401 27.37 17.91 41.54
N GLU A 402 26.32 17.34 42.09
CA GLU A 402 26.32 15.96 42.59
C GLU A 402 25.43 15.09 41.73
N GLY A 403 25.74 13.80 41.61
CA GLY A 403 24.86 12.91 40.85
C GLY A 403 25.29 11.47 40.78
N ILE A 404 24.40 10.65 40.23
CA ILE A 404 24.63 9.24 39.92
C ILE A 404 23.99 8.90 38.57
N VAL A 405 24.66 8.03 37.81
CA VAL A 405 24.11 7.43 36.58
C VAL A 405 23.93 5.94 36.80
N ALA A 406 22.69 5.46 36.70
CA ALA A 406 22.31 4.07 36.93
C ALA A 406 21.66 3.46 35.67
N PRO A 407 21.77 2.14 35.43
CA PRO A 407 21.04 1.47 34.36
C PRO A 407 19.53 1.42 34.64
N LEU A 408 18.72 1.65 33.62
CA LEU A 408 17.28 1.45 33.68
C LEU A 408 16.94 -0.05 33.59
N PRO A 409 15.95 -0.55 34.34
CA PRO A 409 15.52 -1.94 34.26
C PRO A 409 14.99 -2.24 32.84
N ARG A 410 15.51 -3.30 32.22
CA ARG A 410 15.18 -3.67 30.84
C ARG A 410 13.77 -4.27 30.79
N ALA A 411 12.83 -3.60 30.13
CA ALA A 411 11.52 -4.17 29.84
C ALA A 411 11.69 -5.34 28.84
N GLU A 412 11.27 -6.54 29.23
CA GLU A 412 11.31 -7.73 28.38
C GLU A 412 10.22 -7.61 27.30
N VAL A 413 10.62 -7.36 26.05
CA VAL A 413 9.71 -7.24 24.90
C VAL A 413 9.16 -8.63 24.55
N LEU A 414 7.87 -8.85 24.78
CA LEU A 414 7.13 -10.01 24.28
C LEU A 414 7.02 -9.96 22.74
N PRO A 415 7.43 -10.99 21.99
CA PRO A 415 7.16 -11.05 20.56
C PRO A 415 5.66 -11.31 20.32
N SER A 416 5.04 -10.43 19.51
CA SER A 416 3.72 -10.62 18.96
C SER A 416 3.74 -11.80 17.98
N SER A 417 2.80 -12.74 18.12
CA SER A 417 2.61 -13.84 17.17
C SER A 417 1.37 -13.61 16.32
N GLY A 418 1.58 -13.04 15.12
CA GLY A 418 0.79 -13.32 13.93
C GLY A 418 1.55 -14.37 13.10
N GLY A 419 0.95 -15.53 12.88
CA GLY A 419 1.62 -16.69 12.28
C GLY A 419 1.90 -16.60 10.78
N THR A 420 2.78 -17.47 10.28
CA THR A 420 2.49 -18.50 9.26
C THR A 420 3.67 -19.47 9.19
N GLU A 421 3.34 -20.73 8.92
CA GLU A 421 4.18 -21.91 8.72
C GLU A 421 5.42 -21.72 7.83
N GLY A 422 6.47 -22.52 8.13
CA GLY A 422 7.60 -22.73 7.22
C GLY A 422 8.89 -23.15 7.92
N ALA A 423 8.98 -24.41 8.31
CA ALA A 423 10.11 -25.01 9.02
C ALA A 423 11.46 -24.94 8.28
N SER A 424 12.55 -24.74 9.03
CA SER A 424 13.68 -25.70 9.05
C SER A 424 14.73 -25.36 10.14
N LEU A 425 14.79 -26.28 11.11
CA LEU A 425 15.95 -26.86 11.82
C LEU A 425 17.17 -25.98 12.19
N GLY A 426 17.34 -25.81 13.51
CA GLY A 426 18.63 -25.52 14.15
C GLY A 426 18.52 -25.58 15.68
N ARG A 427 18.88 -26.73 16.27
CA ARG A 427 18.93 -26.96 17.73
C ARG A 427 19.98 -26.08 18.40
N SER A 428 19.62 -25.46 19.53
CA SER A 428 20.50 -25.36 20.71
C SER A 428 19.64 -25.31 21.97
N ALA A 429 19.90 -26.22 22.89
CA ALA A 429 19.28 -26.30 24.21
C ALA A 429 19.74 -25.10 25.05
N ALA A 430 18.77 -24.36 25.60
CA ALA A 430 18.97 -23.37 26.66
C ALA A 430 17.96 -23.70 27.77
N GLU A 431 18.44 -23.65 29.01
CA GLU A 431 17.78 -24.04 30.25
C GLU A 431 16.36 -23.44 30.38
N GLU A 432 15.32 -24.29 30.46
CA GLU A 432 13.92 -23.89 30.53
C GLU A 432 13.49 -23.61 31.99
N SER A 433 13.54 -22.34 32.39
CA SER A 433 12.82 -21.83 33.57
C SER A 433 11.56 -21.08 33.10
N SER A 434 10.38 -21.44 33.60
CA SER A 434 9.11 -20.80 33.27
C SER A 434 8.50 -20.08 34.48
N ASP A 435 8.12 -18.82 34.31
CA ASP A 435 7.45 -18.01 35.35
C ASP A 435 5.99 -18.41 35.58
N PRO A 436 5.43 -18.14 36.78
CA PRO A 436 4.04 -18.42 37.04
C PRO A 436 3.13 -17.39 36.35
N LYS A 437 2.15 -17.87 35.57
CA LYS A 437 1.23 -17.02 34.79
C LYS A 437 -0.20 -17.17 35.29
N PRO A 438 -0.98 -16.10 35.55
CA PRO A 438 -2.38 -16.25 35.93
C PRO A 438 -3.16 -17.03 34.86
N ILE A 439 -3.82 -18.11 35.27
CA ILE A 439 -4.74 -18.92 34.45
C ILE A 439 -6.18 -18.45 34.68
N HIS A 440 -6.53 -18.09 35.93
CA HIS A 440 -7.86 -17.65 36.29
C HIS A 440 -7.75 -16.43 37.22
N GLN A 441 -8.27 -15.29 36.74
CA GLN A 441 -8.08 -13.97 37.33
C GLN A 441 -9.43 -13.24 37.45
N PRO A 442 -10.29 -13.60 38.42
CA PRO A 442 -11.50 -12.85 38.68
C PRO A 442 -11.16 -11.41 39.05
N ALA A 443 -11.86 -10.46 38.45
CA ALA A 443 -11.74 -9.05 38.80
C ALA A 443 -12.23 -8.82 40.24
N PRO A 444 -11.57 -7.95 41.04
CA PRO A 444 -12.07 -7.60 42.36
C PRO A 444 -13.42 -6.91 42.27
N ALA A 445 -14.34 -7.25 43.18
CA ALA A 445 -15.57 -6.50 43.35
C ALA A 445 -15.24 -5.13 43.94
N TYR A 446 -15.87 -4.08 43.41
CA TYR A 446 -15.75 -2.74 43.97
C TYR A 446 -16.52 -2.68 45.31
N PRO A 447 -15.89 -2.29 46.44
CA PRO A 447 -16.57 -2.16 47.72
C PRO A 447 -17.65 -1.07 47.68
N SER A 448 -18.88 -1.39 48.12
CA SER A 448 -20.01 -0.45 48.05
C SER A 448 -19.82 0.81 48.91
N ASP A 449 -19.05 0.72 49.99
CA ASP A 449 -18.66 1.85 50.83
C ASP A 449 -17.65 2.78 50.10
N ALA A 450 -16.67 2.19 49.42
CA ALA A 450 -15.73 2.94 48.59
C ALA A 450 -16.41 3.59 47.37
N GLU A 451 -17.41 2.93 46.79
CA GLU A 451 -18.18 3.45 45.64
C GLU A 451 -19.06 4.64 46.08
N ALA A 452 -19.73 4.53 47.22
CA ALA A 452 -20.56 5.60 47.77
C ALA A 452 -19.75 6.86 48.14
N GLU A 453 -18.48 6.68 48.51
CA GLU A 453 -17.55 7.76 48.88
C GLU A 453 -16.67 8.25 47.72
N GLY A 454 -16.77 7.63 46.55
CA GLY A 454 -16.02 8.04 45.37
C GLY A 454 -14.50 7.76 45.46
N LEU A 455 -14.09 6.67 46.09
CA LEU A 455 -12.68 6.38 46.42
C LEU A 455 -11.97 5.54 45.36
N ALA A 456 -11.04 6.13 44.60
CA ALA A 456 -10.18 5.40 43.66
C ALA A 456 -8.78 5.14 44.25
N GLY A 457 -8.07 4.12 43.76
CA GLY A 457 -6.71 3.83 44.21
C GLY A 457 -6.05 2.57 43.63
N LYS A 458 -4.71 2.52 43.72
CA LYS A 458 -3.86 1.37 43.32
C LYS A 458 -3.40 0.62 44.57
N VAL A 459 -3.73 -0.66 44.67
CA VAL A 459 -3.27 -1.58 45.71
C VAL A 459 -2.24 -2.52 45.09
N VAL A 460 -1.09 -2.69 45.73
CA VAL A 460 -0.06 -3.65 45.27
C VAL A 460 -0.02 -4.84 46.23
N ILE A 461 -0.24 -6.05 45.71
CA ILE A 461 -0.34 -7.29 46.48
C ILE A 461 0.86 -8.20 46.19
N GLU A 462 1.58 -8.60 47.22
CA GLU A 462 2.59 -9.67 47.16
C GLU A 462 1.89 -11.04 47.31
N VAL A 463 2.10 -11.92 46.34
CA VAL A 463 1.40 -13.21 46.18
C VAL A 463 2.41 -14.34 46.21
N SER A 464 2.22 -15.31 47.11
CA SER A 464 3.01 -16.55 47.16
C SER A 464 2.23 -17.69 46.52
N ILE A 465 2.82 -18.35 45.53
CA ILE A 465 2.23 -19.39 44.69
C ILE A 465 2.90 -20.73 45.02
N ASP A 466 2.11 -21.77 45.21
CA ASP A 466 2.60 -23.14 45.45
C ASP A 466 2.99 -23.89 44.16
N ARG A 467 3.41 -25.15 44.28
CA ARG A 467 3.88 -25.97 43.15
C ARG A 467 2.75 -26.40 42.21
N GLU A 468 1.51 -26.28 42.66
CA GLU A 468 0.30 -26.58 41.91
C GLU A 468 -0.26 -25.32 41.23
N GLY A 469 0.30 -24.15 41.52
CA GLY A 469 -0.09 -22.88 40.94
C GLY A 469 -1.21 -22.16 41.70
N ARG A 470 -1.54 -22.58 42.93
CA ARG A 470 -2.55 -21.90 43.76
C ARG A 470 -1.89 -20.84 44.64
N VAL A 471 -2.66 -19.80 44.96
CA VAL A 471 -2.21 -18.76 45.90
C VAL A 471 -2.25 -19.32 47.32
N SER A 472 -1.07 -19.47 47.91
CA SER A 472 -0.88 -19.92 49.30
C SER A 472 -0.94 -18.76 50.29
N ARG A 473 -0.60 -17.54 49.85
CA ARG A 473 -0.64 -16.31 50.65
C ARG A 473 -0.77 -15.08 49.76
N ALA A 474 -1.60 -14.12 50.16
CA ALA A 474 -1.69 -12.79 49.57
C ALA A 474 -1.55 -11.73 50.67
N LYS A 475 -0.61 -10.79 50.49
CA LYS A 475 -0.33 -9.71 51.45
C LYS A 475 -0.28 -8.37 50.73
N VAL A 476 -0.87 -7.34 51.33
CA VAL A 476 -0.74 -5.97 50.81
C VAL A 476 0.71 -5.53 50.98
N HIS A 477 1.39 -5.27 49.87
CA HIS A 477 2.73 -4.71 49.79
C HIS A 477 2.69 -3.18 49.84
N THR A 478 1.83 -2.58 49.02
CA THR A 478 1.57 -1.13 49.01
C THR A 478 0.06 -0.89 49.10
N SER A 479 -0.36 -0.15 50.14
CA SER A 479 -1.76 0.22 50.36
C SER A 479 -2.21 1.31 49.39
N SER A 480 -3.49 1.28 48.99
CA SER A 480 -4.14 2.37 48.28
C SER A 480 -4.40 3.61 49.14
N GLY A 481 -4.22 3.51 50.46
CA GLY A 481 -4.68 4.50 51.45
C GLY A 481 -6.09 4.22 51.99
N HIS A 482 -6.83 3.27 51.38
CA HIS A 482 -8.21 2.96 51.72
C HIS A 482 -8.36 1.47 52.11
N ARG A 483 -8.76 1.20 53.36
CA ARG A 483 -8.82 -0.18 53.89
C ARG A 483 -9.80 -1.09 53.14
N SER A 484 -10.91 -0.56 52.66
CA SER A 484 -11.93 -1.31 51.91
C SER A 484 -11.41 -1.77 50.54
N LEU A 485 -10.71 -0.90 49.82
CA LEU A 485 -10.04 -1.24 48.55
C LEU A 485 -8.92 -2.26 48.75
N ASP A 486 -8.09 -2.09 49.78
CA ASP A 486 -7.01 -3.02 50.12
C ASP A 486 -7.53 -4.44 50.42
N ALA A 487 -8.63 -4.53 51.19
CA ALA A 487 -9.27 -5.78 51.53
C ALA A 487 -9.84 -6.48 50.28
N ALA A 488 -10.59 -5.76 49.45
CA ALA A 488 -11.18 -6.31 48.23
C ALA A 488 -10.13 -6.78 47.21
N ALA A 489 -9.02 -6.06 47.07
CA ALA A 489 -7.90 -6.48 46.23
C ALA A 489 -7.28 -7.79 46.73
N ARG A 490 -6.96 -7.87 48.03
CA ARG A 490 -6.35 -9.06 48.64
C ARG A 490 -7.27 -10.29 48.54
N ASP A 491 -8.56 -10.12 48.81
CA ASP A 491 -9.52 -11.22 48.84
C ASP A 491 -9.76 -11.77 47.42
N SER A 492 -9.81 -10.91 46.41
CA SER A 492 -9.87 -11.32 45.00
C SER A 492 -8.63 -12.10 44.58
N VAL A 493 -7.43 -11.55 44.83
CA VAL A 493 -6.16 -12.18 44.44
C VAL A 493 -5.95 -13.54 45.12
N SER A 494 -6.48 -13.73 46.34
CA SER A 494 -6.42 -15.02 47.06
C SER A 494 -7.16 -16.15 46.33
N SER A 495 -8.08 -15.83 45.42
CA SER A 495 -8.84 -16.81 44.62
C SER A 495 -8.24 -17.08 43.23
N TRP A 496 -7.13 -16.43 42.90
CA TRP A 496 -6.49 -16.60 41.60
C TRP A 496 -5.79 -17.94 41.47
N ILE A 497 -5.71 -18.43 40.23
CA ILE A 497 -4.94 -19.62 39.89
C ILE A 497 -3.88 -19.21 38.89
N PHE A 498 -2.66 -19.68 39.10
CA PHE A 498 -1.51 -19.48 38.25
C PHE A 498 -1.07 -20.81 37.64
N ALA A 499 -0.40 -20.76 36.50
CA ALA A 499 0.47 -21.84 36.07
C ALA A 499 1.64 -21.89 37.06
N PRO A 500 2.06 -23.06 37.54
CA PRO A 500 3.18 -23.14 38.47
C PRO A 500 4.48 -22.71 37.78
N ALA A 501 5.34 -22.03 38.54
CA ALA A 501 6.68 -21.75 38.07
C ALA A 501 7.43 -23.07 37.90
N ARG A 502 8.23 -23.22 36.83
CA ARG A 502 9.05 -24.42 36.62
C ARG A 502 10.51 -24.03 36.45
N ARG A 503 11.41 -24.86 36.96
CA ARG A 503 12.84 -24.81 36.68
C ARG A 503 13.28 -26.20 36.26
N ASP A 504 13.90 -26.31 35.10
CA ASP A 504 14.33 -27.59 34.51
C ASP A 504 13.16 -28.61 34.42
N GLY A 505 11.96 -28.10 34.11
CA GLY A 505 10.73 -28.89 34.00
C GLY A 505 10.06 -29.25 35.33
N VAL A 506 10.66 -28.96 36.49
CA VAL A 506 10.10 -29.24 37.83
C VAL A 506 9.37 -28.03 38.38
N ALA A 507 8.14 -28.22 38.88
CA ALA A 507 7.36 -27.15 39.49
C ALA A 507 7.93 -26.70 40.84
N ILE A 508 8.14 -25.40 41.02
CA ILE A 508 8.68 -24.77 42.23
C ILE A 508 7.71 -23.70 42.75
N PRO A 509 7.69 -23.43 44.08
CA PRO A 509 6.98 -22.29 44.63
C PRO A 509 7.59 -20.98 44.09
N ALA A 510 6.76 -19.95 43.97
CA ALA A 510 7.19 -18.65 43.46
C ALA A 510 6.45 -17.50 44.14
N GLN A 511 7.03 -16.31 44.10
CA GLN A 511 6.43 -15.11 44.66
C GLN A 511 6.43 -13.98 43.63
N VAL A 512 5.27 -13.33 43.50
CA VAL A 512 4.99 -12.30 42.50
C VAL A 512 4.25 -11.13 43.12
N VAL A 513 4.48 -9.92 42.62
CA VAL A 513 3.83 -8.70 43.14
C VAL A 513 2.86 -8.16 42.09
N VAL A 514 1.56 -8.14 42.38
CA VAL A 514 0.50 -7.80 41.42
C VAL A 514 -0.19 -6.48 41.81
N PRO A 515 -0.26 -5.48 40.90
CA PRO A 515 -1.07 -4.29 41.12
C PRO A 515 -2.56 -4.53 40.80
N ILE A 516 -3.44 -4.02 41.65
CA ILE A 516 -4.90 -4.03 41.51
C ILE A 516 -5.41 -2.60 41.60
N CYS A 517 -6.26 -2.19 40.66
CA CYS A 517 -6.65 -0.79 40.50
C CYS A 517 -8.17 -0.64 40.53
N PHE A 518 -8.64 0.34 41.29
CA PHE A 518 -10.04 0.71 41.39
C PHE A 518 -10.23 2.12 40.83
N SER A 519 -11.03 2.27 39.77
CA SER A 519 -11.41 3.55 39.15
C SER A 519 -12.93 3.67 39.05
N LEU A 520 -13.45 4.91 39.06
CA LEU A 520 -14.89 5.20 39.04
C LEU A 520 -15.36 5.69 37.66
N SER A 521 -14.44 6.10 36.80
CA SER A 521 -14.69 6.50 35.41
C SER A 521 -13.46 6.22 34.53
N ASP A 522 -13.66 6.08 33.22
CA ASP A 522 -12.60 5.79 32.22
C ASP A 522 -11.52 6.88 32.08
N GLY A 523 -11.57 7.95 32.90
CA GLY A 523 -10.65 9.10 32.85
C GLY A 523 -9.88 9.39 34.13
N ASP A 524 -10.05 8.59 35.19
CA ASP A 524 -9.26 8.75 36.42
C ASP A 524 -7.88 8.10 36.23
N ASP A 525 -6.83 8.92 36.14
CA ASP A 525 -5.45 8.43 35.98
C ASP A 525 -4.90 7.90 37.32
N VAL A 526 -5.36 6.71 37.71
CA VAL A 526 -4.95 6.01 38.93
C VAL A 526 -3.58 5.31 38.77
N GLY A 527 -2.78 5.69 37.76
CA GLY A 527 -1.44 5.13 37.54
C GLY A 527 -1.46 3.63 37.21
N CYS A 528 -2.51 3.18 36.53
CA CYS A 528 -2.68 1.81 36.06
C CYS A 528 -3.02 1.78 34.58
N THR A 529 -2.00 1.89 33.73
CA THR A 529 -2.11 1.34 32.38
C THR A 529 -2.17 -0.18 32.49
N VAL A 530 -3.09 -0.82 31.78
CA VAL A 530 -3.31 -2.27 31.78
C VAL A 530 -2.10 -2.96 31.15
N ALA A 531 -0.97 -3.10 31.88
CA ALA A 531 0.16 -4.01 31.65
C ALA A 531 1.40 -3.70 32.54
N ASP A 532 1.27 -3.42 33.84
CA ASP A 532 2.44 -3.51 34.74
C ASP A 532 2.72 -4.99 35.04
N PRO A 533 3.83 -5.60 34.57
CA PRO A 533 4.16 -6.98 34.88
C PRO A 533 4.48 -7.13 36.37
N PRO A 534 4.17 -8.29 36.97
CA PRO A 534 4.37 -8.45 38.40
C PRO A 534 5.85 -8.41 38.78
N GLN A 535 6.21 -7.56 39.76
CA GLN A 535 7.59 -7.44 40.24
C GLN A 535 7.98 -8.70 41.04
N ARG A 536 9.20 -9.19 40.84
CA ARG A 536 9.71 -10.45 41.42
C ARG A 536 10.34 -10.23 42.81
N SER A 537 10.12 -11.16 43.72
CA SER A 537 11.06 -11.49 44.80
C SER A 537 11.17 -13.02 44.91
N ILE A 538 12.15 -13.63 44.26
CA ILE A 538 12.44 -15.06 44.47
C ILE A 538 13.27 -15.16 45.75
N THR A 539 12.62 -15.47 46.87
CA THR A 539 13.33 -15.97 48.05
C THR A 539 13.40 -17.50 47.90
N ILE A 540 14.62 -18.04 47.85
CA ILE A 540 14.87 -19.50 47.92
C ILE A 540 14.72 -19.96 49.37
#